data_AF-A0A254TMB0-F1
#
_entry.id   AF-A0A254TMB0-F1
#
_cell.length_a   1.000
_cell.length_b   1.000
_cell.length_c   1.000
_cell.angle_alpha   90.00
_cell.angle_beta   90.00
_cell.angle_gamma   90.00
#
_symmetry.space_group_name_H-M   'P 1'
#
loop_
_entity.id
_entity.type
_entity.pdbx_description
1 polymer ?
#
loop_
_entity_poly.entity_id
_entity_poly.type
_entity_poly.pdbx_seq_one_letter_code
_entity_poly.pdbx_strand_id
1 'polypeptide(L)'
;MTPSKSEDTPPPAAHHHRLSYQQFSKRLILSYILDWTLIIGVALIGFGFSQTTPNHRPFSLTDPSISFPHREKDTVSTGVLAVVAIIAPAVIIIFVSFLFINLNTTTIAGTSGRNARKEILRRKLMVKLWEWNAGWMGLGVALAGTFMATEGLKDLYGKPRPDMLARCDPDISAINEYAVSGLGRRLAGAPTMVTWEICRNKGDETLKVDGFASFPSGHSSISFAGLMYLALWLSAKFSIGFPFLAYSPLGHDLGRQDRGKIRNQGAAPPVYMLIITLVPIAVAFFISASRWFDYRHHGFDIIFGSVMGMVFAYIGFRLYQLPIIRGAGWSWGARSREHAFFMGVGLPSHVSTDSWVSMSDKRDAVESSSHNVDLESGRQSATER
;
A
#
# COMPACT_ATOMS: atom_id res chain seq x y z
N MET A 1 53.40 6.11 60.87
CA MET A 1 51.99 5.76 60.61
C MET A 1 51.18 7.04 60.65
N THR A 2 50.92 7.60 59.48
CA THR A 2 50.09 8.78 59.23
C THR A 2 49.30 8.45 57.96
N PRO A 3 47.95 8.48 57.96
CA PRO A 3 47.19 8.12 56.77
C PRO A 3 47.09 9.33 55.82
N SER A 4 47.41 9.12 54.54
CA SER A 4 47.19 10.09 53.48
C SER A 4 45.70 10.18 53.16
N LYS A 5 45.14 11.39 53.20
CA LYS A 5 43.79 11.73 52.76
C LYS A 5 43.63 11.39 51.27
N SER A 6 42.62 10.60 50.91
CA SER A 6 42.11 10.50 49.54
C SER A 6 41.24 11.73 49.26
N GLU A 7 41.54 12.46 48.20
CA GLU A 7 40.71 13.55 47.67
C GLU A 7 39.41 12.97 47.10
N ASP A 8 38.28 13.34 47.71
CA ASP A 8 36.95 13.16 47.13
C ASP A 8 36.81 14.08 45.91
N THR A 9 36.85 13.49 44.72
CA THR A 9 36.42 14.16 43.49
C THR A 9 34.90 14.06 43.40
N PRO A 10 34.16 15.18 43.25
CA PRO A 10 32.71 15.13 43.15
C PRO A 10 32.31 14.43 41.85
N PRO A 11 31.20 13.66 41.85
CA PRO A 11 30.73 12.98 40.65
C PRO A 11 30.47 14.00 39.52
N PRO A 12 30.76 13.65 38.26
CA PRO A 12 30.55 14.57 37.14
C PRO A 12 29.09 15.00 37.08
N ALA A 13 28.88 16.30 36.95
CA ALA A 13 27.54 16.90 36.90
C ALA A 13 26.70 16.24 35.80
N ALA A 14 25.54 15.71 36.17
CA ALA A 14 24.59 15.15 35.23
C ALA A 14 24.16 16.23 34.24
N HIS A 15 24.63 16.13 32.99
CA HIS A 15 24.18 16.97 31.90
C HIS A 15 22.69 16.72 31.67
N HIS A 16 21.85 17.61 32.20
CA HIS A 16 20.43 17.67 31.84
C HIS A 16 20.30 18.05 30.36
N HIS A 17 20.35 17.05 29.47
CA HIS A 17 19.93 17.23 28.09
C HIS A 17 18.44 17.55 28.11
N ARG A 18 18.11 18.84 27.97
CA ARG A 18 16.76 19.27 27.61
C ARG A 18 16.39 18.50 26.35
N LEU A 19 15.33 17.69 26.40
CA LEU A 19 14.67 17.11 25.24
C LEU A 19 14.06 18.27 24.45
N SER A 20 14.93 19.01 23.76
CA SER A 20 14.54 20.05 22.83
C SER A 20 13.85 19.33 21.68
N TYR A 21 12.52 19.42 21.65
CA TYR A 21 11.72 19.06 20.50
C TYR A 21 12.11 20.00 19.36
N GLN A 22 13.26 19.73 18.74
CA GLN A 22 13.77 20.57 17.67
C GLN A 22 12.69 20.59 16.58
N GLN A 23 12.31 21.79 16.17
CA GLN A 23 11.32 22.07 15.14
C GLN A 23 11.49 21.13 13.94
N PHE A 24 10.39 20.75 13.29
CA PHE A 24 10.42 19.92 12.09
C PHE A 24 11.46 20.48 11.11
N SER A 25 12.42 19.64 10.71
CA SER A 25 13.38 20.05 9.69
C SER A 25 12.62 20.37 8.42
N LYS A 26 12.77 21.58 7.89
CA LYS A 26 12.15 22.00 6.62
C LYS A 26 12.50 21.02 5.49
N ARG A 27 13.72 20.46 5.52
CA ARG A 27 14.18 19.44 4.56
C ARG A 27 13.34 18.16 4.61
N LEU A 28 12.97 17.73 5.81
CA LEU A 28 12.22 16.50 6.02
C LEU A 28 10.73 16.67 5.67
N ILE A 29 10.14 17.85 5.94
CA ILE A 29 8.80 18.17 5.43
C ILE A 29 8.81 18.18 3.89
N LEU A 30 9.82 18.81 3.28
CA LEU A 30 9.93 18.92 1.84
C LEU A 30 10.04 17.55 1.15
N SER A 31 10.71 16.56 1.76
CA SER A 31 10.78 15.22 1.17
C SER A 31 9.43 14.50 1.17
N TYR A 32 8.60 14.64 2.21
CA TYR A 32 7.24 14.08 2.18
C TYR A 32 6.28 14.86 1.27
N ILE A 33 6.46 16.17 1.11
CA ILE A 33 5.73 16.92 0.08
C ILE A 33 6.06 16.36 -1.30
N LEU A 34 7.35 16.10 -1.57
CA LEU A 34 7.78 15.51 -2.83
C LEU A 34 7.14 14.12 -3.04
N ASP A 35 7.11 13.25 -2.02
CA ASP A 35 6.41 11.96 -2.12
C ASP A 35 4.93 12.12 -2.53
N TRP A 36 4.21 13.03 -1.87
CA TRP A 36 2.80 13.32 -2.20
C TRP A 36 2.65 13.88 -3.62
N THR A 37 3.54 14.78 -4.05
CA THR A 37 3.51 15.28 -5.43
C THR A 37 3.73 14.18 -6.47
N LEU A 38 4.59 13.19 -6.18
CA LEU A 38 4.82 12.06 -7.07
C LEU A 38 3.62 11.11 -7.10
N ILE A 39 3.01 10.82 -5.95
CA ILE A 39 1.78 10.01 -5.87
C ILE A 39 0.65 10.67 -6.66
N ILE A 40 0.44 11.98 -6.48
CA ILE A 40 -0.56 12.73 -7.24
C ILE A 40 -0.20 12.76 -8.72
N GLY A 41 1.07 12.97 -9.07
CA GLY A 41 1.55 12.94 -10.45
C GLY A 41 1.24 11.62 -11.16
N VAL A 42 1.48 10.48 -10.50
CA VAL A 42 1.11 9.15 -11.03
C VAL A 42 -0.40 9.03 -11.24
N ALA A 43 -1.22 9.52 -10.30
CA ALA A 43 -2.67 9.53 -10.47
C ALA A 43 -3.13 10.43 -11.63
N LEU A 44 -2.49 11.59 -11.83
CA LEU A 44 -2.75 12.48 -12.95
C LEU A 44 -2.36 11.87 -14.30
N ILE A 45 -1.27 11.10 -14.36
CA ILE A 45 -0.91 10.32 -15.56
C ILE A 45 -2.02 9.30 -15.86
N GLY A 46 -2.51 8.58 -14.84
CA GLY A 46 -3.66 7.68 -15.00
C GLY A 46 -4.92 8.40 -15.49
N PHE A 47 -5.16 9.62 -15.00
CA PHE A 47 -6.26 10.45 -15.49
C PHE A 47 -6.07 10.83 -16.96
N GLY A 48 -4.85 11.16 -17.37
CA GLY A 48 -4.51 11.39 -18.77
C GLY A 48 -4.86 10.19 -19.67
N PHE A 49 -4.53 8.97 -19.24
CA PHE A 49 -4.92 7.75 -19.94
C PHE A 49 -6.44 7.55 -19.98
N SER A 50 -7.16 7.88 -18.91
CA SER A 50 -8.64 7.75 -18.92
C SER A 50 -9.35 8.62 -19.97
N GLN A 51 -8.67 9.62 -20.53
CA GLN A 51 -9.21 10.51 -21.57
C GLN A 51 -8.77 10.11 -22.98
N THR A 52 -7.84 9.16 -23.12
CA THR A 52 -7.39 8.69 -24.43
C THR A 52 -8.32 7.62 -24.99
N THR A 53 -8.46 7.63 -26.31
CA THR A 53 -9.22 6.57 -26.99
C THR A 53 -8.39 5.30 -27.00
N PRO A 54 -8.93 4.16 -26.54
CA PRO A 54 -8.19 2.92 -26.52
C PRO A 54 -7.94 2.41 -27.94
N ASN A 55 -6.98 1.51 -28.07
CA ASN A 55 -6.79 0.75 -29.30
C ASN A 55 -8.09 0.01 -29.69
N HIS A 56 -8.41 -0.07 -30.98
CA HIS A 56 -9.61 -0.76 -31.45
C HIS A 56 -9.23 -2.07 -32.10
N ARG A 57 -9.18 -3.14 -31.29
CA ARG A 57 -8.83 -4.47 -31.79
C ARG A 57 -9.94 -5.01 -32.71
N PRO A 58 -9.60 -5.58 -33.89
CA PRO A 58 -10.58 -6.26 -34.73
C PRO A 58 -11.28 -7.39 -33.97
N PHE A 59 -12.57 -7.56 -34.20
CA PHE A 59 -13.41 -8.57 -33.55
C PHE A 59 -14.26 -9.31 -34.58
N SER A 60 -14.85 -10.44 -34.19
CA SER A 60 -15.75 -11.20 -35.05
C SER A 60 -17.21 -10.98 -34.67
N LEU A 61 -18.08 -10.80 -35.65
CA LEU A 61 -19.52 -10.65 -35.42
C LEU A 61 -20.19 -11.92 -34.89
N THR A 62 -19.54 -13.08 -35.07
CA THR A 62 -20.04 -14.38 -34.61
C THR A 62 -19.45 -14.81 -33.27
N ASP A 63 -18.70 -13.94 -32.59
CA ASP A 63 -18.08 -14.27 -31.30
C ASP A 63 -19.12 -14.19 -30.18
N PRO A 64 -19.47 -15.31 -29.52
CA PRO A 64 -20.47 -15.32 -28.45
C PRO A 64 -20.00 -14.54 -27.22
N SER A 65 -18.69 -14.40 -27.00
CA SER A 65 -18.15 -13.74 -25.81
C SER A 65 -18.44 -12.24 -25.75
N ILE A 66 -18.74 -11.61 -26.90
CA ILE A 66 -19.02 -10.17 -27.04
C ILE A 66 -20.47 -9.86 -27.49
N SER A 67 -21.34 -10.87 -27.41
CA SER A 67 -22.73 -10.82 -27.88
C SER A 67 -23.77 -10.59 -26.77
N PHE A 68 -23.33 -10.23 -25.56
CA PHE A 68 -24.22 -10.02 -24.42
C PHE A 68 -25.01 -8.70 -24.54
N PRO A 69 -26.19 -8.60 -23.91
CA PRO A 69 -26.99 -7.38 -23.95
C PRO A 69 -26.31 -6.24 -23.18
N HIS A 70 -26.44 -5.02 -23.71
CA HIS A 70 -25.97 -3.82 -23.03
C HIS A 70 -26.86 -3.50 -21.82
N ARG A 71 -26.24 -3.23 -20.66
CA ARG A 71 -26.93 -2.73 -19.46
C ARG A 71 -26.60 -1.27 -19.24
N GLU A 72 -27.62 -0.42 -19.26
CA GLU A 72 -27.47 1.03 -19.03
C GLU A 72 -26.99 1.36 -17.62
N LYS A 73 -27.44 0.59 -16.62
CA LYS A 73 -27.13 0.81 -15.20
C LYS A 73 -26.25 -0.30 -14.66
N ASP A 74 -25.14 0.13 -14.10
CA ASP A 74 -24.23 -0.72 -13.36
C ASP A 74 -24.77 -1.02 -11.96
N THR A 75 -24.61 -2.26 -11.50
CA THR A 75 -24.96 -2.66 -10.13
C THR A 75 -24.12 -1.90 -9.11
N VAL A 76 -22.82 -1.76 -9.39
CA VAL A 76 -21.91 -0.87 -8.65
C VAL A 76 -21.48 0.23 -9.60
N SER A 77 -21.88 1.47 -9.34
CA SER A 77 -21.45 2.62 -10.12
C SER A 77 -20.02 3.05 -9.75
N THR A 78 -19.36 3.76 -10.65
CA THR A 78 -18.02 4.34 -10.42
C THR A 78 -18.00 5.24 -9.18
N GLY A 79 -19.09 5.96 -8.90
CA GLY A 79 -19.21 6.79 -7.69
C GLY A 79 -19.23 5.95 -6.41
N VAL A 80 -19.98 4.84 -6.38
CA VAL A 80 -20.01 3.91 -5.25
C VAL A 80 -18.63 3.28 -5.04
N LEU A 81 -17.96 2.88 -6.13
CA LEU A 81 -16.59 2.39 -6.06
C LEU A 81 -15.65 3.41 -5.40
N ALA A 82 -15.68 4.68 -5.82
CA ALA A 82 -14.84 5.72 -5.24
C ALA A 82 -15.10 5.90 -3.74
N VAL A 83 -16.37 5.90 -3.33
CA VAL A 83 -16.73 6.01 -1.91
C VAL A 83 -16.20 4.81 -1.12
N VAL A 84 -16.43 3.59 -1.60
CA VAL A 84 -16.15 2.36 -0.86
C VAL A 84 -14.67 1.98 -0.87
N ALA A 85 -13.96 2.15 -1.99
CA ALA A 85 -12.59 1.70 -2.15
C ALA A 85 -11.54 2.80 -1.94
N ILE A 86 -11.92 4.08 -1.93
CA ILE A 86 -10.99 5.21 -1.76
C ILE A 86 -11.32 5.99 -0.49
N ILE A 87 -12.52 6.55 -0.41
CA ILE A 87 -12.91 7.46 0.67
C ILE A 87 -13.05 6.70 2.00
N ALA A 88 -13.77 5.57 2.01
CA ALA A 88 -13.97 4.80 3.22
C ALA A 88 -12.64 4.29 3.84
N PRO A 89 -11.70 3.69 3.10
CA PRO A 89 -10.37 3.37 3.63
C PRO A 89 -9.63 4.57 4.19
N ALA A 90 -9.63 5.71 3.49
CA ALA A 90 -8.95 6.92 3.95
C ALA A 90 -9.52 7.43 5.29
N VAL A 91 -10.86 7.43 5.42
CA VAL A 91 -11.56 7.83 6.66
C VAL A 91 -11.33 6.82 7.78
N ILE A 92 -11.40 5.52 7.52
CA ILE A 92 -11.16 4.47 8.52
C ILE A 92 -9.72 4.57 9.05
N ILE A 93 -8.74 4.82 8.18
CA ILE A 93 -7.33 5.00 8.59
C ILE A 93 -7.18 6.19 9.54
N ILE A 94 -7.80 7.34 9.24
CA ILE A 94 -7.82 8.48 10.17
C ILE A 94 -8.44 8.05 11.49
N PHE A 95 -9.67 7.52 11.44
CA PHE A 95 -10.42 7.19 12.64
C PHE A 95 -9.65 6.24 13.55
N VAL A 96 -9.11 5.15 12.99
CA VAL A 96 -8.37 4.16 13.76
C VAL A 96 -7.05 4.73 14.29
N SER A 97 -6.33 5.52 13.48
CA SER A 97 -5.07 6.14 13.91
C SER A 97 -5.26 7.11 15.07
N PHE A 98 -6.36 7.86 15.07
CA PHE A 98 -6.63 8.85 16.12
C PHE A 98 -7.37 8.29 17.34
N LEU A 99 -8.18 7.23 17.20
CA LEU A 99 -8.95 6.68 18.31
C LEU A 99 -8.22 5.56 19.07
N PHE A 100 -7.68 4.57 18.35
CA PHE A 100 -7.20 3.33 18.98
C PHE A 100 -5.70 3.34 19.32
N ILE A 101 -4.91 4.21 18.69
CA ILE A 101 -3.48 4.33 18.98
C ILE A 101 -3.30 5.08 20.32
N ASN A 102 -3.22 4.31 21.40
CA ASN A 102 -2.98 4.82 22.75
C ASN A 102 -1.54 4.52 23.17
N LEU A 103 -0.68 5.55 23.14
CA LEU A 103 0.66 5.45 23.69
C LEU A 103 0.59 5.53 25.23
N ASN A 104 1.09 4.50 25.91
CA ASN A 104 1.44 4.56 27.33
C ASN A 104 2.76 5.32 27.45
N THR A 105 2.69 6.64 27.43
CA THR A 105 3.87 7.49 27.63
C THR A 105 4.21 7.47 29.11
N THR A 106 5.23 6.71 29.50
CA THR A 106 5.82 6.82 30.83
C THR A 106 6.31 8.25 31.01
N THR A 107 5.90 8.87 32.11
CA THR A 107 6.28 10.24 32.46
C THR A 107 7.80 10.32 32.59
N ILE A 108 8.43 11.20 31.82
CA ILE A 108 9.84 11.55 32.00
C ILE A 108 9.95 12.20 33.39
N ALA A 109 10.64 11.52 34.30
CA ALA A 109 10.94 12.03 35.63
C ALA A 109 11.63 13.41 35.49
N GLY A 110 11.02 14.46 36.05
CA GLY A 110 11.64 15.80 36.15
C GLY A 110 10.97 16.95 35.39
N THR A 111 9.81 16.78 34.76
CA THR A 111 9.09 17.90 34.11
C THR A 111 7.96 18.47 34.98
N SER A 112 7.99 19.78 35.23
CA SER A 112 6.97 20.53 35.99
C SER A 112 5.55 20.31 35.40
N GLY A 113 4.56 20.03 36.27
CA GLY A 113 3.30 19.36 35.93
C GLY A 113 2.42 20.00 34.84
N ARG A 114 2.54 21.32 34.59
CA ARG A 114 1.79 22.00 33.51
C ARG A 114 2.46 21.87 32.14
N ASN A 115 3.80 21.90 32.09
CA ASN A 115 4.57 21.74 30.86
C ASN A 115 4.69 20.27 30.46
N ALA A 116 4.72 19.36 31.44
CA ALA A 116 4.73 17.91 31.22
C ALA A 116 3.49 17.42 30.45
N ARG A 117 2.29 17.86 30.85
CA ARG A 117 1.04 17.44 30.18
C ARG A 117 0.97 17.90 28.72
N LYS A 118 1.42 19.13 28.43
CA LYS A 118 1.47 19.68 27.07
C LYS A 118 2.46 18.91 26.19
N GLU A 119 3.61 18.53 26.73
CA GLU A 119 4.63 17.77 26.00
C GLU A 119 4.17 16.33 25.70
N ILE A 120 3.52 15.66 26.66
CA ILE A 120 2.94 14.33 26.46
C ILE A 120 1.86 14.37 25.38
N LEU A 121 0.94 15.33 25.45
CA LEU A 121 -0.12 15.47 24.46
C LEU A 121 0.45 15.74 23.06
N ARG A 122 1.49 16.58 22.97
CA ARG A 122 2.20 16.84 21.71
C ARG A 122 2.85 15.58 21.16
N ARG A 123 3.56 14.78 21.97
CA ARG A 123 4.15 13.50 21.53
C ARG A 123 3.10 12.54 21.00
N LYS A 124 2.00 12.37 21.73
CA LYS A 124 0.88 11.52 21.30
C LYS A 124 0.31 11.98 19.97
N LEU A 125 0.09 13.29 19.80
CA LEU A 125 -0.40 13.86 18.54
C LEU A 125 0.57 13.62 17.38
N MET A 126 1.88 13.79 17.60
CA MET A 126 2.88 13.59 16.54
C MET A 126 2.95 12.14 16.06
N VAL A 127 2.85 11.16 16.97
CA VAL A 127 2.78 9.75 16.59
C VAL A 127 1.50 9.44 15.82
N LYS A 128 0.34 9.95 16.28
CA LYS A 128 -0.95 9.77 15.58
C LYS A 128 -0.92 10.37 14.17
N LEU A 129 -0.36 11.57 14.02
CA LEU A 129 -0.17 12.22 12.72
C LEU A 129 0.75 11.42 11.81
N TRP A 130 1.82 10.85 12.36
CA TRP A 130 2.76 10.01 11.61
C TRP A 130 2.10 8.72 11.10
N GLU A 131 1.41 8.01 11.99
CA GLU A 131 0.70 6.78 11.66
C GLU A 131 -0.38 7.02 10.59
N TRP A 132 -1.10 8.14 10.70
CA TRP A 132 -2.03 8.57 9.67
C TRP A 132 -1.33 8.84 8.32
N ASN A 133 -0.29 9.68 8.30
CA ASN A 133 0.44 10.01 7.08
C ASN A 133 1.01 8.76 6.40
N ALA A 134 1.63 7.86 7.17
CA ALA A 134 2.17 6.60 6.66
C ALA A 134 1.06 5.67 6.10
N GLY A 135 -0.10 5.61 6.77
CA GLY A 135 -1.26 4.88 6.25
C GLY A 135 -1.79 5.46 4.94
N TRP A 136 -1.85 6.79 4.84
CA TRP A 136 -2.32 7.47 3.64
C TRP A 136 -1.35 7.40 2.47
N MET A 137 -0.04 7.50 2.72
CA MET A 137 0.97 7.34 1.66
C MET A 137 0.94 5.91 1.09
N GLY A 138 0.81 4.89 1.94
CA GLY A 138 0.68 3.50 1.46
C GLY A 138 -0.60 3.28 0.65
N LEU A 139 -1.74 3.81 1.10
CA LEU A 139 -3.00 3.77 0.36
C LEU A 139 -2.87 4.53 -0.98
N GLY A 140 -2.24 5.71 -0.96
CA GLY A 140 -2.02 6.54 -2.14
C GLY A 140 -1.17 5.86 -3.19
N VAL A 141 -0.04 5.24 -2.80
CA VAL A 141 0.79 4.44 -3.71
C VAL A 141 0.01 3.27 -4.31
N ALA A 142 -0.78 2.56 -3.49
CA ALA A 142 -1.59 1.44 -3.96
C ALA A 142 -2.63 1.88 -5.01
N LEU A 143 -3.40 2.93 -4.70
CA LEU A 143 -4.47 3.44 -5.57
C LEU A 143 -3.92 4.12 -6.83
N ALA A 144 -2.95 5.02 -6.69
CA ALA A 144 -2.40 5.76 -7.83
C ALA A 144 -1.69 4.82 -8.81
N GLY A 145 -0.87 3.89 -8.32
CA GLY A 145 -0.19 2.89 -9.15
C GLY A 145 -1.19 1.99 -9.88
N THR A 146 -2.22 1.51 -9.18
CA THR A 146 -3.27 0.68 -9.78
C THR A 146 -4.07 1.44 -10.83
N PHE A 147 -4.44 2.70 -10.54
CA PHE A 147 -5.20 3.53 -11.46
C PHE A 147 -4.43 3.79 -12.75
N MET A 148 -3.18 4.24 -12.64
CA MET A 148 -2.31 4.46 -13.79
C MET A 148 -2.14 3.18 -14.62
N ALA A 149 -1.85 2.04 -13.97
CA ALA A 149 -1.69 0.77 -14.67
C ALA A 149 -2.99 0.31 -15.35
N THR A 150 -4.14 0.46 -14.69
CA THR A 150 -5.43 0.03 -15.25
C THR A 150 -5.78 0.82 -16.51
N GLU A 151 -5.73 2.15 -16.44
CA GLU A 151 -6.09 3.00 -17.58
C GLU A 151 -5.08 2.85 -18.72
N GLY A 152 -3.77 2.85 -18.42
CA GLY A 152 -2.76 2.63 -19.45
C GLY A 152 -2.88 1.27 -20.15
N LEU A 153 -3.21 0.20 -19.42
CA LEU A 153 -3.38 -1.12 -20.03
C LEU A 153 -4.67 -1.21 -20.86
N LYS A 154 -5.76 -0.54 -20.47
CA LYS A 154 -6.98 -0.47 -21.28
C LYS A 154 -6.68 0.14 -22.65
N ASP A 155 -5.92 1.24 -22.66
CA ASP A 155 -5.60 1.96 -23.89
C ASP A 155 -4.70 1.15 -24.81
N LEU A 156 -3.72 0.43 -24.24
CA LEU A 156 -2.79 -0.42 -24.99
C LEU A 156 -3.49 -1.64 -25.60
N TYR A 157 -4.28 -2.37 -24.80
CA TYR A 157 -4.86 -3.63 -25.23
C TYR A 157 -6.10 -3.48 -26.08
N GLY A 158 -6.98 -2.52 -25.76
CA GLY A 158 -8.14 -2.26 -26.61
C GLY A 158 -9.11 -3.44 -26.73
N LYS A 159 -9.29 -4.21 -25.65
CA LYS A 159 -10.07 -5.44 -25.69
C LYS A 159 -11.58 -5.13 -25.70
N PRO A 160 -12.35 -5.66 -26.68
CA PRO A 160 -13.81 -5.54 -26.70
C PRO A 160 -14.48 -6.06 -25.42
N ARG A 161 -15.51 -5.36 -24.97
CA ARG A 161 -16.35 -5.79 -23.84
C ARG A 161 -17.32 -6.91 -24.21
N PRO A 162 -17.83 -7.67 -23.21
CA PRO A 162 -18.84 -8.68 -23.47
C PRO A 162 -20.13 -8.14 -24.11
N ASP A 163 -20.44 -6.86 -23.91
CA ASP A 163 -21.60 -6.17 -24.49
C ASP A 163 -21.27 -5.33 -25.73
N MET A 164 -20.11 -5.57 -26.38
CA MET A 164 -19.63 -4.75 -27.50
C MET A 164 -20.59 -4.76 -28.69
N LEU A 165 -21.11 -5.93 -29.12
CA LEU A 165 -21.99 -6.00 -30.30
C LEU A 165 -23.31 -5.25 -30.09
N ALA A 166 -23.85 -5.31 -28.87
CA ALA A 166 -25.07 -4.59 -28.51
C ALA A 166 -24.89 -3.06 -28.57
N ARG A 167 -23.69 -2.55 -28.24
CA ARG A 167 -23.37 -1.11 -28.37
C ARG A 167 -23.08 -0.71 -29.82
N CYS A 168 -22.40 -1.58 -30.56
CA CYS A 168 -21.92 -1.35 -31.91
C CYS A 168 -23.05 -1.16 -32.92
N ASP A 169 -24.11 -1.96 -32.82
CA ASP A 169 -25.15 -2.13 -33.85
C ASP A 169 -24.51 -2.27 -35.25
N PRO A 170 -23.85 -3.42 -35.54
CA PRO A 170 -23.02 -3.57 -36.72
C PRO A 170 -23.82 -3.56 -38.02
N ASP A 171 -23.33 -2.85 -39.04
CA ASP A 171 -23.94 -2.85 -40.36
C ASP A 171 -23.60 -4.13 -41.16
N ILE A 172 -24.53 -5.09 -41.15
CA ILE A 172 -24.36 -6.39 -41.79
C ILE A 172 -24.21 -6.32 -43.32
N SER A 173 -24.70 -5.25 -43.97
CA SER A 173 -24.51 -5.03 -45.41
C SER A 173 -23.06 -4.73 -45.76
N ALA A 174 -22.29 -4.12 -44.85
CA ALA A 174 -20.94 -3.64 -45.09
C ALA A 174 -19.83 -4.59 -44.58
N ILE A 175 -20.15 -5.86 -44.28
CA ILE A 175 -19.17 -6.84 -43.77
C ILE A 175 -17.96 -6.99 -44.70
N ASN A 176 -18.18 -7.00 -46.01
CA ASN A 176 -17.10 -7.18 -46.98
C ASN A 176 -16.13 -5.98 -47.03
N GLU A 177 -16.65 -4.76 -46.77
CA GLU A 177 -15.90 -3.51 -46.76
C GLU A 177 -14.98 -3.43 -45.54
N TYR A 178 -15.50 -3.74 -44.35
CA TYR A 178 -14.78 -3.61 -43.08
C TYR A 178 -14.03 -4.87 -42.62
N ALA A 179 -14.08 -5.95 -43.41
CA ALA A 179 -13.36 -7.17 -43.09
C ALA A 179 -11.83 -6.98 -43.21
N VAL A 180 -11.09 -7.35 -42.17
CA VAL A 180 -9.62 -7.26 -42.13
C VAL A 180 -9.01 -8.63 -42.37
N SER A 181 -9.50 -9.64 -41.67
CA SER A 181 -8.94 -10.99 -41.66
C SER A 181 -10.01 -12.04 -41.31
N GLY A 182 -9.61 -13.30 -41.15
CA GLY A 182 -10.51 -14.41 -40.84
C GLY A 182 -10.75 -15.34 -42.03
N LEU A 183 -11.10 -16.58 -41.73
CA LEU A 183 -11.34 -17.61 -42.73
C LEU A 183 -12.72 -17.46 -43.39
N GLY A 184 -13.62 -16.62 -42.83
CA GLY A 184 -14.97 -16.41 -43.36
C GLY A 184 -15.04 -15.88 -44.79
N ARG A 185 -13.98 -15.24 -45.29
CA ARG A 185 -13.86 -14.87 -46.72
C ARG A 185 -13.65 -16.07 -47.66
N ARG A 186 -13.11 -17.17 -47.14
CA ARG A 186 -12.72 -18.36 -47.91
C ARG A 186 -13.58 -19.58 -47.62
N LEU A 187 -14.22 -19.62 -46.45
CA LEU A 187 -15.06 -20.71 -45.99
C LEU A 187 -16.35 -20.15 -45.39
N ALA A 188 -17.49 -20.52 -45.98
CA ALA A 188 -18.78 -20.15 -45.46
C ALA A 188 -18.96 -20.68 -44.02
N GLY A 189 -19.40 -19.81 -43.11
CA GLY A 189 -19.59 -20.14 -41.69
C GLY A 189 -18.34 -20.00 -40.81
N ALA A 190 -17.16 -19.70 -41.39
CA ALA A 190 -15.98 -19.39 -40.60
C ALA A 190 -15.99 -17.93 -40.12
N PRO A 191 -15.32 -17.61 -38.99
CA PRO A 191 -15.32 -16.25 -38.45
C PRO A 191 -14.60 -15.28 -39.40
N THR A 192 -15.24 -14.14 -39.61
CA THR A 192 -14.66 -12.95 -40.25
C THR A 192 -14.36 -11.92 -39.18
N MET A 193 -13.17 -11.34 -39.24
CA MET A 193 -12.74 -10.26 -38.36
C MET A 193 -13.00 -8.93 -39.05
N VAL A 194 -13.72 -8.05 -38.37
CA VAL A 194 -14.10 -6.72 -38.85
C VAL A 194 -13.47 -5.63 -37.99
N THR A 195 -13.25 -4.46 -38.57
CA THR A 195 -12.89 -3.26 -37.81
C THR A 195 -14.12 -2.73 -37.05
N TRP A 196 -13.87 -1.90 -36.04
CA TRP A 196 -14.93 -1.19 -35.32
C TRP A 196 -15.72 -0.21 -36.20
N GLU A 197 -15.21 0.15 -37.37
CA GLU A 197 -15.87 1.02 -38.33
C GLU A 197 -17.12 0.39 -38.96
N ILE A 198 -17.40 -0.89 -38.70
CA ILE A 198 -18.68 -1.51 -39.08
C ILE A 198 -19.86 -1.03 -38.21
N CYS A 199 -19.59 -0.48 -37.03
CA CYS A 199 -20.62 -0.03 -36.10
C CYS A 199 -21.40 1.16 -36.69
N ARG A 200 -22.73 1.16 -36.57
CA ARG A 200 -23.56 2.30 -37.01
C ARG A 200 -23.44 3.49 -36.06
N ASN A 201 -23.30 3.21 -34.76
CA ASN A 201 -23.28 4.22 -33.70
C ASN A 201 -21.89 4.84 -33.46
N LYS A 202 -21.14 5.16 -34.51
CA LYS A 202 -19.74 5.66 -34.40
C LYS A 202 -19.60 6.99 -33.66
N GLY A 203 -20.67 7.79 -33.66
CA GLY A 203 -20.72 9.10 -32.98
C GLY A 203 -20.93 9.00 -31.47
N ASP A 204 -21.23 7.81 -30.94
CA ASP A 204 -21.38 7.61 -29.51
C ASP A 204 -19.99 7.48 -28.85
N GLU A 205 -19.64 8.48 -28.05
CA GLU A 205 -18.39 8.52 -27.30
C GLU A 205 -18.26 7.31 -26.34
N THR A 206 -19.40 6.81 -25.83
CA THR A 206 -19.42 5.63 -24.96
C THR A 206 -19.00 4.36 -25.71
N LEU A 207 -19.36 4.21 -26.98
CA LEU A 207 -18.88 3.09 -27.80
C LEU A 207 -17.38 3.22 -28.05
N LYS A 208 -16.93 4.43 -28.42
CA LYS A 208 -15.53 4.69 -28.82
C LYS A 208 -14.54 4.47 -27.68
N VAL A 209 -14.91 4.86 -26.46
CA VAL A 209 -14.05 4.78 -25.27
C VAL A 209 -14.36 3.52 -24.44
N ASP A 210 -15.62 3.30 -24.06
CA ASP A 210 -15.97 2.22 -23.13
C ASP A 210 -16.04 0.86 -23.82
N GLY A 211 -16.43 0.79 -25.11
CA GLY A 211 -16.62 -0.47 -25.84
C GLY A 211 -15.38 -1.37 -25.94
N PHE A 212 -14.17 -0.77 -25.97
CA PHE A 212 -12.88 -1.47 -26.08
C PHE A 212 -12.05 -1.41 -24.80
N ALA A 213 -12.62 -0.96 -23.69
CA ALA A 213 -11.96 -0.85 -22.40
C ALA A 213 -12.30 -2.04 -21.47
N SER A 214 -12.27 -3.28 -21.98
CA SER A 214 -12.57 -4.47 -21.18
C SER A 214 -11.41 -4.94 -20.31
N PHE A 215 -10.15 -4.82 -20.76
CA PHE A 215 -9.01 -5.38 -20.03
C PHE A 215 -8.03 -4.28 -19.61
N PRO A 216 -7.61 -4.20 -18.33
CA PRO A 216 -8.15 -4.92 -17.16
C PRO A 216 -9.39 -4.24 -16.55
N SER A 217 -10.09 -4.94 -15.66
CA SER A 217 -11.26 -4.38 -14.97
C SER A 217 -10.86 -3.33 -13.92
N GLY A 218 -11.22 -2.06 -14.16
CA GLY A 218 -10.93 -0.95 -13.24
C GLY A 218 -11.69 -1.02 -11.92
N HIS A 219 -12.93 -1.52 -11.94
CA HIS A 219 -13.69 -1.75 -10.70
C HIS A 219 -13.02 -2.81 -9.84
N SER A 220 -12.52 -3.87 -10.46
CA SER A 220 -11.85 -4.96 -9.76
C SER A 220 -10.46 -4.56 -9.25
N SER A 221 -9.68 -3.83 -10.05
CA SER A 221 -8.32 -3.44 -9.66
C SER A 221 -8.35 -2.42 -8.53
N ILE A 222 -9.15 -1.35 -8.64
CA ILE A 222 -9.25 -0.31 -7.61
C ILE A 222 -9.88 -0.84 -6.32
N SER A 223 -10.91 -1.71 -6.40
CA SER A 223 -11.52 -2.29 -5.21
C SER A 223 -10.50 -3.11 -4.42
N PHE A 224 -9.75 -4.00 -5.08
CA PHE A 224 -8.70 -4.77 -4.44
C PHE A 224 -7.54 -3.89 -3.98
N ALA A 225 -7.14 -2.86 -4.71
CA ALA A 225 -6.07 -1.96 -4.27
C ALA A 225 -6.41 -1.26 -2.94
N GLY A 226 -7.57 -0.62 -2.85
CA GLY A 226 -7.97 0.12 -1.66
C GLY A 226 -8.39 -0.76 -0.49
N LEU A 227 -9.23 -1.76 -0.74
CA LEU A 227 -9.81 -2.60 0.31
C LEU A 227 -8.83 -3.69 0.79
N MET A 228 -7.97 -4.24 -0.07
CA MET A 228 -6.90 -5.13 0.39
C MET A 228 -5.85 -4.36 1.19
N TYR A 229 -5.50 -3.13 0.78
CA TYR A 229 -4.62 -2.29 1.57
C TYR A 229 -5.21 -2.04 2.95
N LEU A 230 -6.50 -1.67 3.02
CA LEU A 230 -7.21 -1.48 4.28
C LEU A 230 -7.20 -2.75 5.13
N ALA A 231 -7.50 -3.92 4.55
CA ALA A 231 -7.49 -5.20 5.24
C ALA A 231 -6.11 -5.51 5.85
N LEU A 232 -5.03 -5.34 5.07
CA LEU A 232 -3.66 -5.51 5.54
C LEU A 232 -3.30 -4.50 6.63
N TRP A 233 -3.70 -3.25 6.45
CA TRP A 233 -3.45 -2.16 7.41
C TRP A 233 -4.15 -2.40 8.74
N LEU A 234 -5.44 -2.77 8.73
CA LEU A 234 -6.20 -3.13 9.93
C LEU A 234 -5.62 -4.38 10.60
N SER A 235 -5.21 -5.37 9.79
CA SER A 235 -4.56 -6.59 10.29
C SER A 235 -3.27 -6.26 11.03
N ALA A 236 -2.47 -5.32 10.52
CA ALA A 236 -1.33 -4.80 11.24
C ALA A 236 -1.77 -4.10 12.54
N LYS A 237 -2.67 -3.10 12.48
CA LYS A 237 -3.03 -2.28 13.66
C LYS A 237 -3.62 -3.07 14.82
N PHE A 238 -4.36 -4.14 14.53
CA PHE A 238 -4.94 -5.01 15.54
C PHE A 238 -4.13 -6.28 15.80
N SER A 239 -2.92 -6.40 15.23
CA SER A 239 -2.05 -7.57 15.37
C SER A 239 -2.75 -8.89 15.02
N ILE A 240 -3.54 -8.85 13.96
CA ILE A 240 -4.25 -10.00 13.40
C ILE A 240 -3.34 -10.60 12.34
N GLY A 241 -2.71 -11.72 12.67
CA GLY A 241 -1.85 -12.46 11.75
C GLY A 241 -1.85 -13.93 12.11
N PHE A 242 -1.33 -14.77 11.19
CA PHE A 242 -1.02 -16.14 11.55
C PHE A 242 0.02 -16.13 12.68
N PRO A 243 -0.23 -16.85 13.80
CA PRO A 243 0.70 -16.89 14.91
C PRO A 243 2.04 -17.43 14.42
N PHE A 244 3.08 -16.62 14.55
CA PHE A 244 4.44 -16.96 14.17
C PHE A 244 5.36 -16.77 15.38
N LEU A 245 6.08 -17.83 15.75
CA LEU A 245 7.15 -17.74 16.73
C LEU A 245 8.38 -17.19 16.02
N ALA A 246 8.78 -15.97 16.36
CA ALA A 246 10.04 -15.42 15.87
C ALA A 246 11.20 -16.29 16.39
N TYR A 247 11.84 -17.03 15.49
CA TYR A 247 13.16 -17.60 15.77
C TYR A 247 14.13 -16.43 15.90
N SER A 248 14.61 -16.14 17.11
CA SER A 248 15.73 -15.22 17.31
C SER A 248 17.01 -16.01 17.04
N PRO A 249 17.74 -15.75 15.94
CA PRO A 249 18.91 -16.56 15.57
C PRO A 249 20.16 -16.20 16.39
N LEU A 250 20.07 -15.23 17.31
CA LEU A 250 21.20 -14.65 18.05
C LEU A 250 20.98 -14.60 19.57
N GLY A 251 20.13 -15.50 20.10
CA GLY A 251 20.05 -15.77 21.53
C GLY A 251 20.61 -17.16 21.81
N HIS A 252 21.94 -17.29 21.88
CA HIS A 252 22.60 -18.56 22.15
C HIS A 252 22.53 -18.95 23.63
N ASP A 253 21.40 -18.73 24.29
CA ASP A 253 21.07 -19.41 25.55
C ASP A 253 20.11 -20.56 25.22
N LEU A 254 20.71 -21.69 24.83
CA LEU A 254 20.05 -23.00 24.71
C LEU A 254 19.70 -23.59 26.10
N GLY A 255 19.40 -22.74 27.07
CA GLY A 255 18.83 -23.14 28.34
C GLY A 255 17.37 -23.52 28.11
N ARG A 256 17.10 -24.84 28.02
CA ARG A 256 15.79 -25.51 28.16
C ARG A 256 14.62 -24.53 27.92
N GLN A 257 14.29 -24.25 26.65
CA GLN A 257 13.08 -23.50 26.32
C GLN A 257 11.89 -24.24 26.95
N ASP A 258 11.43 -23.74 28.09
CA ASP A 258 10.27 -24.27 28.78
C ASP A 258 9.09 -24.19 27.82
N ARG A 259 8.63 -25.35 27.34
CA ARG A 259 7.47 -25.45 26.43
C ARG A 259 6.25 -24.70 26.97
N GLY A 260 6.15 -24.50 28.28
CA GLY A 260 5.12 -23.67 28.94
C GLY A 260 5.22 -22.17 28.67
N LYS A 261 6.41 -21.61 28.46
CA LYS A 261 6.60 -20.17 28.18
C LYS A 261 6.12 -19.81 26.77
N ILE A 262 6.30 -20.70 25.79
CA ILE A 262 5.86 -20.49 24.40
C ILE A 262 4.35 -20.33 24.30
N ARG A 263 3.57 -21.17 25.02
CA ARG A 263 2.10 -21.08 25.02
C ARG A 263 1.58 -19.77 25.62
N ASN A 264 2.37 -19.12 26.48
CA ASN A 264 2.01 -17.84 27.11
C ASN A 264 2.54 -16.62 26.33
N GLN A 265 3.22 -16.81 25.20
CA GLN A 265 3.78 -15.72 24.38
C GLN A 265 2.79 -15.17 23.34
N GLY A 266 1.65 -15.82 23.13
CA GLY A 266 0.65 -15.38 22.15
C GLY A 266 -0.74 -15.95 22.40
N ALA A 267 -1.75 -15.22 21.95
CA ALA A 267 -3.14 -15.66 21.96
C ALA A 267 -3.68 -15.58 20.53
N ALA A 268 -4.60 -16.50 20.19
CA ALA A 268 -5.33 -16.38 18.94
C ALA A 268 -6.17 -15.08 18.94
N PRO A 269 -6.19 -14.32 17.82
CA PRO A 269 -7.01 -13.11 17.75
C PRO A 269 -8.49 -13.48 17.89
N PRO A 270 -9.31 -12.65 18.56
CA PRO A 270 -10.74 -12.87 18.64
C PRO A 270 -11.39 -12.92 17.25
N VAL A 271 -12.38 -13.80 17.06
CA VAL A 271 -13.00 -14.04 15.74
C VAL A 271 -13.64 -12.76 15.16
N TYR A 272 -14.22 -11.90 15.99
CA TYR A 272 -14.81 -10.64 15.52
C TYR A 272 -13.78 -9.68 14.91
N MET A 273 -12.51 -9.75 15.34
CA MET A 273 -11.43 -8.96 14.75
C MET A 273 -11.04 -9.48 13.37
N LEU A 274 -11.10 -10.80 13.15
CA LEU A 274 -10.95 -11.40 11.81
C LEU A 274 -12.07 -10.96 10.86
N ILE A 275 -13.31 -10.85 11.35
CA ILE A 275 -14.43 -10.37 10.53
C ILE A 275 -14.17 -8.93 10.08
N ILE A 276 -13.72 -8.05 10.99
CA ILE A 276 -13.43 -6.65 10.67
C ILE A 276 -12.36 -6.53 9.57
N THR A 277 -11.33 -7.39 9.56
CA THR A 277 -10.29 -7.35 8.53
C THR A 277 -10.68 -8.03 7.22
N LEU A 278 -11.57 -9.03 7.24
CA LEU A 278 -12.00 -9.76 6.05
C LEU A 278 -13.16 -9.08 5.31
N VAL A 279 -13.98 -8.27 5.99
CA VAL A 279 -15.09 -7.53 5.36
C VAL A 279 -14.64 -6.69 4.16
N PRO A 280 -13.56 -5.88 4.22
CA PRO A 280 -13.07 -5.16 3.05
C PRO A 280 -12.78 -6.08 1.86
N ILE A 281 -12.18 -7.25 2.09
CA ILE A 281 -11.88 -8.22 1.03
C ILE A 281 -13.18 -8.80 0.44
N ALA A 282 -14.15 -9.16 1.29
CA ALA A 282 -15.46 -9.64 0.83
C ALA A 282 -16.20 -8.59 -0.02
N VAL A 283 -16.13 -7.31 0.37
CA VAL A 283 -16.68 -6.20 -0.41
C VAL A 283 -15.96 -6.05 -1.76
N ALA A 284 -14.63 -6.21 -1.80
CA ALA A 284 -13.88 -6.20 -3.07
C ALA A 284 -14.35 -7.31 -4.01
N PHE A 285 -14.52 -8.54 -3.50
CA PHE A 285 -15.06 -9.65 -4.27
C PHE A 285 -16.47 -9.38 -4.80
N PHE A 286 -17.36 -8.79 -4.00
CA PHE A 286 -18.70 -8.42 -4.46
C PHE A 286 -18.65 -7.41 -5.61
N ILE A 287 -17.83 -6.36 -5.49
CA ILE A 287 -17.64 -5.36 -6.54
C ILE A 287 -17.11 -6.03 -7.82
N SER A 288 -16.12 -6.91 -7.71
CA SER A 288 -15.58 -7.65 -8.84
C SER A 288 -16.60 -8.58 -9.49
N ALA A 289 -17.39 -9.31 -8.70
CA ALA A 289 -18.46 -10.17 -9.19
C ALA A 289 -19.55 -9.38 -9.93
N SER A 290 -19.85 -8.15 -9.49
CA SER A 290 -20.82 -7.28 -10.17
C SER A 290 -20.49 -7.03 -11.64
N ARG A 291 -19.20 -6.97 -11.97
CA ARG A 291 -18.74 -6.75 -13.35
C ARG A 291 -18.96 -7.95 -14.26
N TRP A 292 -18.99 -9.16 -13.69
CA TRP A 292 -19.24 -10.38 -14.45
C TRP A 292 -20.72 -10.48 -14.83
N PHE A 293 -21.63 -10.33 -13.87
CA PHE A 293 -23.07 -10.45 -14.15
C PHE A 293 -23.70 -9.21 -14.79
N ASP A 294 -23.02 -8.05 -14.76
CA ASP A 294 -23.38 -6.86 -15.56
C ASP A 294 -22.82 -6.92 -17.00
N TYR A 295 -22.15 -8.01 -17.40
CA TYR A 295 -21.56 -8.20 -18.73
C TYR A 295 -20.52 -7.12 -19.12
N ARG A 296 -19.85 -6.53 -18.12
CA ARG A 296 -18.87 -5.47 -18.33
C ARG A 296 -17.47 -6.00 -18.63
N HIS A 297 -17.14 -7.18 -18.10
CA HIS A 297 -15.80 -7.74 -18.13
C HIS A 297 -15.80 -9.27 -18.22
N HIS A 298 -14.78 -9.83 -18.85
CA HIS A 298 -14.53 -11.27 -18.82
C HIS A 298 -13.87 -11.67 -17.49
N GLY A 299 -13.91 -12.96 -17.16
CA GLY A 299 -13.40 -13.48 -15.89
C GLY A 299 -11.89 -13.25 -15.74
N PHE A 300 -11.14 -13.40 -16.84
CA PHE A 300 -9.71 -13.08 -16.88
C PHE A 300 -9.45 -11.59 -16.58
N ASP A 301 -10.26 -10.69 -17.12
CA ASP A 301 -10.10 -9.24 -16.93
C ASP A 301 -10.31 -8.85 -15.45
N ILE A 302 -11.23 -9.56 -14.78
CA ILE A 302 -11.54 -9.40 -13.35
C ILE A 302 -10.43 -10.02 -12.48
N ILE A 303 -9.99 -11.25 -12.78
CA ILE A 303 -8.94 -11.93 -12.02
C ILE A 303 -7.63 -11.14 -12.13
N PHE A 304 -7.22 -10.75 -13.34
CA PHE A 304 -6.01 -9.97 -13.55
C PHE A 304 -6.10 -8.62 -12.84
N GLY A 305 -7.24 -7.91 -12.97
CA GLY A 305 -7.47 -6.66 -12.26
C GLY A 305 -7.34 -6.84 -10.74
N SER A 306 -7.95 -7.88 -10.17
CA SER A 306 -7.87 -8.20 -8.74
C SER A 306 -6.44 -8.45 -8.28
N VAL A 307 -5.70 -9.30 -9.00
CA VAL A 307 -4.30 -9.64 -8.69
C VAL A 307 -3.42 -8.39 -8.77
N MET A 308 -3.57 -7.59 -9.81
CA MET A 308 -2.84 -6.34 -9.97
C MET A 308 -3.11 -5.38 -8.81
N GLY A 309 -4.37 -5.20 -8.42
CA GLY A 309 -4.76 -4.38 -7.26
C GLY A 309 -4.15 -4.90 -5.95
N MET A 310 -4.17 -6.22 -5.72
CA MET A 310 -3.53 -6.85 -4.56
C MET A 310 -2.02 -6.63 -4.52
N VAL A 311 -1.34 -6.68 -5.67
CA VAL A 311 0.11 -6.44 -5.76
C VAL A 311 0.44 -5.00 -5.35
N PHE A 312 -0.25 -4.01 -5.90
CA PHE A 312 -0.04 -2.60 -5.52
C PHE A 312 -0.42 -2.33 -4.05
N ALA A 313 -1.50 -2.94 -3.56
CA ALA A 313 -1.86 -2.89 -2.14
C ALA A 313 -0.74 -3.46 -1.24
N TYR A 314 -0.17 -4.60 -1.63
CA TYR A 314 0.93 -5.22 -0.90
C TYR A 314 2.19 -4.35 -0.94
N ILE A 315 2.55 -3.79 -2.09
CA ILE A 315 3.70 -2.87 -2.22
C ILE A 315 3.50 -1.65 -1.31
N GLY A 316 2.35 -0.97 -1.42
CA GLY A 316 2.02 0.19 -0.58
C GLY A 316 2.04 -0.15 0.90
N PHE A 317 1.54 -1.33 1.29
CA PHE A 317 1.59 -1.80 2.67
C PHE A 317 3.04 -2.00 3.13
N ARG A 318 3.86 -2.74 2.38
CA ARG A 318 5.24 -3.09 2.74
C ARG A 318 6.18 -1.88 2.84
N LEU A 319 5.97 -0.87 2.00
CA LEU A 319 6.80 0.33 1.99
C LEU A 319 6.59 1.21 3.22
N TYR A 320 5.38 1.23 3.80
CA TYR A 320 5.03 2.16 4.88
C TYR A 320 4.69 1.50 6.21
N GLN A 321 4.34 0.22 6.21
CA GLN A 321 3.94 -0.52 7.41
C GLN A 321 4.92 -1.65 7.74
N LEU A 322 5.09 -1.92 9.04
CA LEU A 322 5.84 -3.09 9.48
C LEU A 322 5.15 -4.38 9.02
N PRO A 323 5.93 -5.45 8.74
CA PRO A 323 5.36 -6.76 8.47
C PRO A 323 4.43 -7.21 9.61
N ILE A 324 3.25 -7.74 9.27
CA ILE A 324 2.29 -8.31 10.25
C ILE A 324 2.98 -9.35 11.16
N ILE A 325 4.00 -10.05 10.64
CA ILE A 325 4.74 -11.10 11.33
C ILE A 325 5.71 -10.55 12.41
N ARG A 326 6.20 -9.31 12.25
CA ARG A 326 7.29 -8.75 13.08
C ARG A 326 6.88 -7.51 13.88
N GLY A 327 5.84 -6.80 13.45
CA GLY A 327 5.46 -5.50 14.01
C GLY A 327 4.19 -5.59 14.84
N ALA A 328 4.20 -4.95 16.02
CA ALA A 328 3.01 -4.73 16.86
C ALA A 328 2.02 -3.71 16.26
N GLY A 329 1.82 -3.76 14.94
CA GLY A 329 0.91 -2.88 14.20
C GLY A 329 1.41 -1.48 13.88
N TRP A 330 2.69 -1.18 14.02
CA TRP A 330 3.22 0.17 13.77
C TRP A 330 3.65 0.40 12.34
N SER A 331 3.62 1.65 11.90
CA SER A 331 4.26 2.07 10.66
C SER A 331 5.79 2.09 10.81
N TRP A 332 6.52 2.12 9.69
CA TRP A 332 7.96 2.39 9.76
C TRP A 332 8.24 3.76 10.38
N GLY A 333 9.37 3.90 11.07
CA GLY A 333 9.76 5.18 11.67
C GLY A 333 9.98 6.28 10.63
N ALA A 334 9.78 7.53 11.03
CA ALA A 334 10.04 8.67 10.15
C ALA A 334 11.51 8.76 9.74
N ARG A 335 11.76 9.14 8.47
CA ARG A 335 13.10 9.38 7.93
C ARG A 335 13.91 10.34 8.80
N SER A 336 15.22 10.12 8.85
CA SER A 336 16.16 11.05 9.49
C SER A 336 16.29 12.37 8.71
N ARG A 337 16.69 13.43 9.40
CA ARG A 337 16.88 14.76 8.79
C ARG A 337 18.03 14.79 7.80
N GLU A 338 19.07 14.01 8.08
CA GLU A 338 20.30 13.95 7.28
C GLU A 338 20.11 13.15 5.99
N HIS A 339 19.26 12.11 6.01
CA HIS A 339 19.00 11.21 4.88
C HIS A 339 17.56 11.33 4.35
N ALA A 340 17.04 12.57 4.33
CA ALA A 340 15.65 12.85 4.02
C ALA A 340 15.26 12.59 2.55
N PHE A 341 16.18 12.77 1.61
CA PHE A 341 15.96 12.64 0.15
C PHE A 341 16.64 11.42 -0.47
N PHE A 342 17.86 11.10 -0.02
CA PHE A 342 18.63 9.97 -0.52
C PHE A 342 19.45 9.36 0.62
N MET A 343 19.69 8.05 0.51
CA MET A 343 20.63 7.34 1.35
C MET A 343 21.96 7.22 0.62
N GLY A 344 23.07 7.49 1.31
CA GLY A 344 24.39 7.10 0.85
C GLY A 344 24.55 5.58 0.89
N VAL A 345 25.43 5.04 0.04
CA VAL A 345 25.80 3.61 0.06
C VAL A 345 26.46 3.28 1.40
N GLY A 346 25.99 2.23 2.10
CA GLY A 346 26.60 1.73 3.34
C GLY A 346 25.85 2.02 4.65
N LEU A 347 24.71 2.73 4.60
CA LEU A 347 23.86 2.94 5.79
C LEU A 347 22.79 1.83 5.90
N PRO A 348 22.47 1.33 7.11
CA PRO A 348 21.55 0.21 7.28
C PRO A 348 20.06 0.57 7.16
N SER A 349 19.67 1.85 7.33
CA SER A 349 18.28 2.30 7.14
C SER A 349 18.14 3.83 7.02
N HIS A 350 17.01 4.33 6.48
CA HIS A 350 16.67 5.77 6.47
C HIS A 350 16.39 6.36 7.87
N VAL A 351 16.27 5.53 8.89
CA VAL A 351 16.01 5.91 10.28
C VAL A 351 17.35 6.04 11.02
N SER A 352 17.57 7.18 11.67
CA SER A 352 18.70 7.44 12.58
C SER A 352 18.15 7.77 13.97
N THR A 353 19.01 7.83 14.99
CA THR A 353 18.69 8.22 16.38
C THR A 353 18.02 9.59 16.49
N ASP A 354 18.07 10.40 15.43
CA ASP A 354 17.42 11.71 15.30
C ASP A 354 15.98 11.67 14.76
N SER A 355 15.38 10.49 14.59
CA SER A 355 13.96 10.38 14.21
C SER A 355 13.07 10.94 15.32
N TRP A 356 12.15 11.85 14.97
CA TRP A 356 11.27 12.50 15.95
C TRP A 356 10.33 11.52 16.67
N VAL A 357 10.10 10.32 16.10
CA VAL A 357 9.30 9.25 16.72
C VAL A 357 10.15 8.46 17.73
N SER A 358 11.47 8.38 17.50
CA SER A 358 12.42 7.63 18.31
C SER A 358 13.13 8.46 19.39
N MET A 359 12.60 9.63 19.78
CA MET A 359 13.10 10.38 20.94
C MET A 359 12.72 9.67 22.26
N SER A 360 13.21 8.46 22.44
CA SER A 360 13.29 7.74 23.71
C SER A 360 14.74 7.75 24.18
N ASP A 361 14.90 8.27 25.39
CA ASP A 361 15.97 8.10 26.36
C ASP A 361 17.34 7.61 25.87
N LYS A 362 18.33 8.50 25.86
CA LYS A 362 19.76 8.14 25.69
C LYS A 362 20.28 7.19 26.79
N ARG A 363 19.47 6.79 27.77
CA ARG A 363 19.85 5.82 28.80
C ARG A 363 20.05 4.42 28.22
N ASP A 364 19.22 3.98 27.28
CA ASP A 364 19.34 2.63 26.68
C ASP A 364 20.45 2.55 25.62
N ALA A 365 20.75 3.67 24.95
CA ALA A 365 21.83 3.75 23.96
C ALA A 365 23.23 3.72 24.61
N VAL A 366 23.35 4.21 25.84
CA VAL A 366 24.63 4.17 26.58
C VAL A 366 24.92 2.76 27.09
N GLU A 367 23.90 2.01 27.51
CA GLU A 367 24.04 0.61 27.93
C GLU A 367 24.35 -0.34 26.75
N SER A 368 23.84 -0.01 25.55
CA SER A 368 24.26 -0.65 24.29
C SER A 368 25.70 -0.29 23.87
N SER A 369 26.21 0.89 24.23
CA SER A 369 27.58 1.31 23.90
C SER A 369 28.64 0.72 24.84
N SER A 370 28.26 0.23 26.02
CA SER A 370 29.18 -0.47 26.93
C SER A 370 29.48 -1.92 26.51
N HIS A 371 28.71 -2.49 25.59
CA HIS A 371 29.10 -3.70 24.88
C HIS A 371 29.74 -3.32 23.54
N ASN A 372 31.04 -3.04 23.58
CA ASN A 372 31.89 -2.97 22.39
C ASN A 372 31.66 -4.22 21.54
N VAL A 373 30.99 -4.04 20.41
CA VAL A 373 31.11 -4.95 19.28
C VAL A 373 32.42 -4.56 18.61
N ASP A 374 33.49 -5.29 18.95
CA ASP A 374 34.77 -5.20 18.25
C ASP A 374 34.56 -5.59 16.78
N LEU A 375 34.41 -4.58 15.92
CA LEU A 375 34.31 -4.69 14.46
C LEU A 375 35.68 -4.61 13.77
N GLU A 376 36.77 -4.80 14.50
CA GLU A 376 38.14 -4.94 13.97
C GLU A 376 38.63 -6.40 14.07
N SER A 377 38.05 -7.28 13.25
CA SER A 377 38.66 -8.59 12.95
C SER A 377 38.28 -8.99 11.53
N GLY A 378 38.92 -8.30 10.58
CA GLY A 378 38.68 -8.48 9.15
C GLY A 378 39.82 -7.99 8.29
N ARG A 379 41.07 -8.09 8.78
CA ARG A 379 42.27 -7.92 7.95
C ARG A 379 43.51 -8.49 8.65
N GLN A 380 43.67 -9.81 8.63
CA GLN A 380 45.01 -10.39 8.73
C GLN A 380 45.46 -10.84 7.34
N SER A 381 46.55 -10.21 6.94
CA SER A 381 47.34 -10.31 5.73
C SER A 381 47.71 -11.74 5.34
N ALA A 382 47.50 -12.05 4.06
CA ALA A 382 48.29 -13.05 3.34
C ALA A 382 49.55 -12.38 2.78
N THR A 383 50.71 -12.58 3.41
CA THR A 383 52.05 -12.64 2.79
C THR A 383 53.15 -12.97 3.82
N GLU A 384 54.09 -13.83 3.40
CA GLU A 384 55.47 -14.07 3.90
C GLU A 384 55.68 -14.76 5.26
N ARG A 385 55.94 -16.07 5.27
CA ARG A 385 57.25 -16.73 5.05
C ARG A 385 57.09 -18.24 4.96
#